data_AF-J1GX89-F1
#
_entry.id   AF-J1GX89-F1
#
_cell.length_a   1.000
_cell.length_b   1.000
_cell.length_c   1.000
_cell.angle_alpha   90.00
_cell.angle_beta   90.00
_cell.angle_gamma   90.00
#
_symmetry.space_group_name_H-M   'P 1'
#
loop_
_entity.id
_entity.type
_entity.pdbx_description
1 polymer ?
#
loop_
_entity_poly.entity_id
_entity_poly.type
_entity_poly.pdbx_seq_one_letter_code
_entity_poly.pdbx_strand_id
1 'polypeptide(L)'
;MTTPAGRFAPSPTGDLHLGNLRTAILAWAAARLSGRRFVMRIEDIDRERAGSTQRQLDDLEAIGVDWDGEPLIQSQRAHAHRAALEELASRGLVFECYCSRRDIREAASAPHVPPGHYPGTCARLSGAERASRREALA
;
A
#
# COMPACT_ATOMS: atom_id res chain seq x y z
N MET A 1 -16.11 -17.15 -6.95
CA MET A 1 -14.71 -16.76 -7.22
C MET A 1 -14.74 -15.55 -8.13
N THR A 2 -14.14 -14.44 -7.74
CA THR A 2 -14.05 -13.25 -8.60
C THR A 2 -13.06 -13.52 -9.73
N THR A 3 -13.45 -13.25 -10.97
CA THR A 3 -12.55 -13.29 -12.12
C THR A 3 -11.35 -12.35 -11.88
N PRO A 4 -10.10 -12.79 -12.14
CA PRO A 4 -8.93 -11.93 -12.00
C PRO A 4 -9.08 -10.64 -12.83
N ALA A 5 -8.58 -9.52 -12.30
CA ALA A 5 -8.58 -8.22 -12.97
C ALA A 5 -7.16 -7.66 -13.09
N GLY A 6 -6.89 -6.94 -14.17
CA GLY A 6 -5.74 -6.04 -14.25
C GLY A 6 -5.97 -4.79 -13.41
N ARG A 7 -4.89 -4.18 -12.93
CA ARG A 7 -4.93 -2.95 -12.12
C ARG A 7 -3.77 -2.06 -12.52
N PHE A 8 -4.05 -0.77 -12.64
CA PHE A 8 -3.03 0.27 -12.45
C PHE A 8 -3.37 1.09 -11.20
N ALA A 9 -2.34 1.55 -10.50
CA ALA A 9 -2.54 2.23 -9.24
C ALA A 9 -1.42 3.20 -8.92
N PRO A 10 -1.57 4.42 -9.44
CA PRO A 10 -0.61 5.47 -9.19
C PRO A 10 -0.83 6.05 -7.79
N SER A 11 0.27 6.50 -7.19
CA SER A 11 0.22 7.45 -6.08
C SER A 11 0.14 8.87 -6.67
N PRO A 12 -0.76 9.73 -6.19
CA PRO A 12 -0.94 11.09 -6.71
C PRO A 12 0.10 12.05 -6.10
N THR A 13 1.39 11.77 -6.34
CA THR A 13 2.53 12.58 -5.84
C THR A 13 3.10 13.51 -6.90
N GLY A 14 2.63 13.41 -8.15
CA GLY A 14 3.10 14.17 -9.30
C GLY A 14 2.47 13.68 -10.59
N ASP A 15 2.96 14.15 -11.74
CA ASP A 15 2.48 13.72 -13.04
C ASP A 15 3.06 12.33 -13.41
N LEU A 16 2.42 11.61 -14.34
CA LEU A 16 2.88 10.28 -14.73
C LEU A 16 4.19 10.38 -15.53
N HIS A 17 5.24 9.72 -15.05
CA HIS A 17 6.46 9.53 -15.85
C HIS A 17 6.33 8.31 -16.78
N LEU A 18 7.25 8.16 -17.75
CA LEU A 18 7.21 7.07 -18.75
C LEU A 18 7.12 5.67 -18.13
N GLY A 19 7.80 5.43 -17.00
CA GLY A 19 7.67 4.16 -16.25
C GLY A 19 6.24 3.85 -15.77
N ASN A 20 5.48 4.85 -15.33
CA ASN A 20 4.08 4.70 -14.94
C ASN A 20 3.22 4.38 -16.17
N LEU A 21 3.38 5.15 -17.25
CA LEU A 21 2.63 4.94 -18.50
C LEU A 21 2.88 3.55 -19.07
N ARG A 22 4.15 3.13 -19.15
CA ARG A 22 4.52 1.77 -19.58
C ARG A 22 3.81 0.72 -18.73
N THR A 23 3.82 0.88 -17.40
CA THR A 23 3.18 -0.08 -16.49
C THR A 23 1.66 -0.11 -16.67
N ALA A 24 1.03 1.06 -16.80
CA ALA A 24 -0.40 1.19 -17.04
C ALA A 24 -0.82 0.52 -18.36
N ILE A 25 -0.13 0.83 -19.46
CA ILE A 25 -0.39 0.26 -20.79
C ILE A 25 -0.21 -1.27 -20.78
N LEU A 26 0.84 -1.79 -20.16
CA LEU A 26 1.07 -3.24 -20.09
C LEU A 26 -0.01 -3.95 -19.28
N ALA A 27 -0.41 -3.40 -18.13
CA ALA A 27 -1.47 -3.96 -17.31
C ALA A 27 -2.84 -3.88 -18.02
N TRP A 28 -3.11 -2.77 -18.70
CA TRP A 28 -4.31 -2.55 -19.51
C TRP A 28 -4.38 -3.52 -20.69
N ALA A 29 -3.33 -3.59 -21.51
CA ALA A 29 -3.27 -4.47 -22.67
C ALA A 29 -3.41 -5.94 -22.25
N ALA A 30 -2.73 -6.35 -21.18
CA ALA A 30 -2.87 -7.71 -20.64
C ALA A 30 -4.31 -8.00 -20.20
N ALA A 31 -5.00 -7.04 -19.57
CA ALA A 31 -6.40 -7.20 -19.17
C ALA A 31 -7.33 -7.32 -20.40
N ARG A 32 -7.22 -6.38 -21.35
CA ARG A 32 -8.05 -6.35 -22.57
C ARG A 32 -7.83 -7.60 -23.44
N LEU A 33 -6.58 -8.01 -23.67
CA LEU A 33 -6.25 -9.20 -24.46
C LEU A 33 -6.72 -10.51 -23.82
N SER A 34 -6.91 -10.54 -22.50
CA SER A 34 -7.39 -11.72 -21.77
C SER A 34 -8.87 -11.65 -21.38
N GLY A 35 -9.61 -10.64 -21.85
CA GLY A 35 -11.01 -10.43 -21.50
C GLY A 35 -11.25 -10.16 -20.01
N ARG A 36 -10.23 -9.72 -19.28
CA ARG A 36 -10.31 -9.35 -17.86
C ARG A 36 -10.69 -7.89 -17.73
N ARG A 37 -11.31 -7.56 -16.59
CA ARG A 37 -11.48 -6.16 -16.21
C ARG A 37 -10.13 -5.49 -15.96
N PHE A 38 -10.04 -4.21 -16.26
CA PHE A 38 -8.94 -3.33 -15.88
C PHE A 38 -9.46 -2.23 -14.97
N VAL A 39 -8.94 -2.12 -13.76
CA VAL A 39 -9.46 -1.18 -12.75
C VAL A 39 -8.39 -0.20 -12.27
N MET A 40 -8.84 0.98 -11.83
CA MET A 40 -7.98 2.00 -11.23
C MET A 40 -8.03 1.96 -9.71
N ARG A 41 -6.87 2.15 -9.07
CA ARG A 41 -6.77 2.35 -7.62
C ARG A 41 -5.83 3.50 -7.28
N ILE A 42 -6.35 4.61 -6.78
CA ILE A 42 -5.54 5.76 -6.40
C ILE A 42 -4.96 5.51 -4.99
N GLU A 43 -3.64 5.43 -4.89
CA GLU A 43 -2.92 5.17 -3.63
C GLU A 43 -2.58 6.50 -2.93
N ASP A 44 -3.60 7.18 -2.42
CA ASP A 44 -3.57 8.54 -1.83
C ASP A 44 -3.30 8.56 -0.31
N ILE A 45 -2.51 7.62 0.20
CA ILE A 45 -2.15 7.55 1.64
C ILE A 45 -1.01 8.50 2.00
N ASP A 46 -0.13 8.75 1.04
CA ASP A 46 0.85 9.82 1.16
C ASP A 46 0.23 11.16 0.77
N ARG A 47 0.90 12.25 1.13
CA ARG A 47 0.44 13.60 0.84
C ARG A 47 0.25 13.78 -0.68
N GLU A 48 -1.00 13.94 -1.10
CA GLU A 48 -1.35 14.24 -2.48
C GLU A 48 -0.75 15.59 -2.90
N ARG A 49 -0.20 15.64 -4.11
CA ARG A 49 0.07 16.90 -4.80
C ARG A 49 -1.22 17.39 -5.45
N ALA A 50 -1.66 18.59 -5.09
CA ALA A 50 -2.95 19.15 -5.52
C ALA A 50 -3.27 18.91 -7.02
N GLY A 51 -4.41 18.26 -7.26
CA GLY A 51 -4.94 17.97 -8.59
C GLY A 51 -4.17 16.94 -9.41
N SER A 52 -3.17 16.27 -8.83
CA SER A 52 -2.40 15.25 -9.56
C SER A 52 -3.25 14.02 -9.88
N THR A 53 -4.17 13.61 -9.00
CA THR A 53 -5.10 12.51 -9.29
C THR A 53 -5.83 12.72 -10.62
N GLN A 54 -6.46 13.88 -10.81
CA GLN A 54 -7.21 14.17 -12.04
C GLN A 54 -6.29 14.20 -13.26
N ARG A 55 -5.15 14.89 -13.19
CA ARG A 55 -4.19 14.94 -14.31
C ARG A 55 -3.69 13.56 -14.72
N GLN A 56 -3.42 12.67 -13.76
CA GLN A 56 -3.01 11.30 -14.05
C GLN A 56 -4.10 10.50 -14.77
N LEU A 57 -5.38 10.72 -14.42
CA LEU A 57 -6.51 10.08 -15.11
C LEU A 57 -6.66 10.65 -16.52
N ASP A 58 -6.59 11.97 -16.68
CA ASP A 58 -6.66 12.66 -17.96
C ASP A 58 -5.53 12.21 -18.91
N ASP A 59 -4.30 12.07 -18.41
CA ASP A 59 -3.13 11.59 -19.17
C ASP A 59 -3.36 10.17 -19.72
N LEU A 60 -4.00 9.29 -18.94
CA LEU A 60 -4.29 7.92 -19.35
C LEU A 60 -5.41 7.87 -20.40
N GLU A 61 -6.49 8.63 -20.20
CA GLU A 61 -7.57 8.73 -21.19
C GLU A 61 -7.06 9.30 -22.52
N ALA A 62 -6.20 10.32 -22.48
CA ALA A 62 -5.62 10.95 -23.66
C ALA A 62 -4.82 9.98 -24.55
N ILE A 63 -4.24 8.93 -23.96
CA ILE A 63 -3.51 7.87 -24.68
C ILE A 63 -4.36 6.62 -24.95
N GLY A 64 -5.66 6.66 -24.67
CA GLY A 64 -6.60 5.57 -24.91
C GLY A 64 -6.56 4.44 -23.89
N VAL A 65 -6.00 4.68 -22.69
CA VAL A 65 -6.05 3.73 -21.57
C VAL A 65 -7.30 4.01 -20.75
N ASP A 66 -8.36 3.25 -21.03
CA ASP A 66 -9.62 3.26 -20.29
C ASP A 66 -9.63 2.23 -19.13
N TRP A 67 -10.59 2.34 -18.21
CA TRP A 67 -10.78 1.41 -17.10
C TRP A 67 -12.25 1.13 -16.81
N ASP A 68 -12.52 0.02 -16.12
CA ASP A 68 -13.86 -0.47 -15.83
C ASP A 68 -14.31 -0.03 -14.43
N GLY A 69 -15.39 0.77 -14.39
CA GLY A 69 -16.00 1.28 -13.16
C GLY A 69 -15.25 2.46 -12.54
N GLU A 70 -15.67 2.86 -11.34
CA GLU A 70 -15.07 4.01 -10.66
C GLU A 70 -13.68 3.68 -10.08
N PRO A 71 -12.71 4.62 -10.16
CA PRO A 71 -11.45 4.50 -9.45
C PRO A 71 -11.65 4.28 -7.95
N LEU A 72 -10.93 3.30 -7.40
CA LEU A 72 -10.94 3.04 -5.97
C LEU A 72 -9.95 3.98 -5.26
N ILE A 73 -10.44 4.80 -4.34
CA ILE A 73 -9.62 5.72 -3.55
C ILE A 73 -9.18 5.07 -2.24
N GLN A 74 -7.88 5.01 -1.94
CA GLN A 74 -7.38 4.23 -0.82
C GLN A 74 -7.67 4.88 0.54
N SER A 75 -7.63 6.21 0.65
CA SER A 75 -7.97 6.95 1.87
C SER A 75 -9.40 6.65 2.35
N GLN A 76 -10.31 6.32 1.44
CA GLN A 76 -11.71 5.95 1.73
C GLN A 76 -11.86 4.48 2.17
N ARG A 77 -10.77 3.70 2.21
CA ARG A 77 -10.79 2.25 2.47
C ARG A 77 -10.41 1.87 3.90
N ALA A 78 -10.38 2.83 4.82
CA ALA A 78 -10.04 2.61 6.23
C ALA A 78 -10.80 1.41 6.86
N HIS A 79 -12.10 1.27 6.58
CA HIS A 79 -12.89 0.12 7.06
C HIS A 79 -12.39 -1.22 6.53
N ALA A 80 -12.06 -1.31 5.24
CA ALA A 80 -11.55 -2.54 4.64
C ALA A 80 -10.18 -2.92 5.21
N HIS A 81 -9.31 -1.93 5.45
CA HIS A 81 -8.01 -2.16 6.09
C HIS A 81 -8.16 -2.62 7.54
N ARG A 82 -9.10 -2.04 8.29
CA ARG A 82 -9.39 -2.46 9.66
C ARG A 82 -9.91 -3.90 9.72
N ALA A 83 -10.87 -4.25 8.87
CA ALA A 83 -11.39 -5.62 8.79
C ALA A 83 -10.28 -6.64 8.45
N ALA A 84 -9.40 -6.30 7.49
CA ALA A 84 -8.26 -7.16 7.18
C ALA A 84 -7.28 -7.29 8.35
N LEU A 85 -7.02 -6.19 9.08
CA LEU A 85 -6.17 -6.20 10.26
C LEU A 85 -6.76 -7.06 11.39
N GLU A 86 -8.06 -6.97 11.63
CA GLU A 86 -8.79 -7.78 12.61
C GLU A 86 -8.75 -9.27 12.24
N GLU A 87 -8.92 -9.62 10.96
CA GLU A 87 -8.77 -10.99 10.49
C GLU A 87 -7.36 -11.53 10.76
N LEU A 88 -6.32 -10.76 10.40
CA LEU A 88 -4.94 -11.15 10.65
C LEU A 88 -4.65 -11.27 12.16
N ALA A 89 -5.22 -10.40 12.99
CA ALA A 89 -5.14 -10.47 14.45
C ALA A 89 -5.79 -11.73 15.01
N SER A 90 -6.98 -12.09 14.53
CA SER A 90 -7.67 -13.32 14.94
C SER A 90 -6.86 -14.59 14.65
N ARG A 91 -5.99 -14.53 13.63
CA ARG A 91 -5.11 -15.63 13.20
C ARG A 91 -3.73 -15.59 13.86
N GLY A 92 -3.45 -14.63 14.74
CA GLY A 92 -2.15 -14.46 15.37
C GLY A 92 -1.03 -14.04 14.42
N LEU A 93 -1.36 -13.40 13.28
CA LEU A 93 -0.41 -12.99 12.24
C LEU A 93 0.10 -11.56 12.37
N VAL A 94 -0.30 -10.84 13.43
CA VAL A 94 0.14 -9.46 13.71
C VAL A 94 0.58 -9.32 15.16
N PHE A 95 1.41 -8.32 15.39
CA PHE A 95 1.86 -7.91 16.72
C PHE A 95 1.99 -6.38 16.75
N GLU A 96 1.86 -5.80 17.94
CA GLU A 96 2.12 -4.37 18.15
C GLU A 96 3.62 -4.13 18.26
N CYS A 97 4.12 -3.13 17.54
CA CYS A 97 5.50 -2.69 17.63
C CYS A 97 5.57 -1.42 18.48
N TYR A 98 6.46 -1.42 19.47
CA TYR A 98 6.69 -0.30 20.38
C TYR A 98 8.06 0.37 20.14
N CYS A 99 8.78 -0.07 19.11
CA CYS A 99 10.09 0.48 18.76
C CYS A 99 9.95 1.89 18.16
N SER A 100 10.78 2.81 18.61
CA SER A 100 10.94 4.11 17.97
C SER A 100 11.68 3.97 16.62
N ARG A 101 11.58 4.99 15.76
CA ARG A 101 12.41 5.04 14.53
C ARG A 101 13.91 5.00 14.83
N ARG A 102 14.33 5.50 16.00
CA ARG A 102 15.72 5.44 16.44
C ARG A 102 16.13 3.99 16.75
N ASP A 103 15.30 3.26 17.50
CA ASP A 103 15.56 1.87 17.88
C ASP A 103 15.75 0.99 16.64
N ILE A 104 14.93 1.18 15.60
CA ILE A 104 15.05 0.43 14.34
C ILE A 104 16.34 0.75 13.59
N ARG A 105 16.73 2.03 13.50
CA ARG A 105 17.97 2.42 12.83
C ARG A 105 19.20 1.90 13.56
N GLU A 106 19.22 1.98 14.89
CA GLU A 106 20.34 1.51 15.70
C GLU A 106 20.47 -0.02 15.66
N ALA A 107 19.37 -0.75 15.61
CA ALA A 107 19.40 -2.21 15.46
C ALA A 107 19.94 -2.70 14.12
N ALA A 108 19.86 -1.88 13.06
CA ALA A 108 20.40 -2.18 11.73
C ALA A 108 21.91 -1.87 11.59
N SER A 109 22.62 -1.60 12.70
CA SER A 109 24.04 -1.23 12.70
C SER A 109 25.02 -2.40 12.44
N ALA A 110 24.53 -3.64 12.36
CA ALA A 110 25.37 -4.78 12.01
C ALA A 110 25.77 -4.74 10.51
N PRO A 111 27.05 -5.00 10.16
CA PRO A 111 27.59 -4.80 8.80
C PRO A 111 26.90 -5.55 7.65
N HIS A 112 26.03 -6.51 7.95
CA HIS A 112 25.38 -7.38 6.97
C HIS A 112 23.85 -7.29 6.99
N VAL A 113 23.28 -6.33 7.74
CA VAL A 113 21.83 -6.14 7.81
C VAL A 113 21.45 -4.95 6.91
N PRO A 114 20.52 -5.11 5.95
CA PRO A 114 20.03 -4.00 5.16
C PRO A 114 19.50 -2.87 6.05
N PRO A 115 19.82 -1.59 5.77
CA PRO A 115 19.28 -0.47 6.52
C PRO A 115 17.75 -0.50 6.59
N GLY A 116 17.20 -0.27 7.79
CA GLY A 116 15.74 -0.27 8.01
C GLY A 116 15.12 -1.65 8.27
N HIS A 117 15.92 -2.71 8.35
CA HIS A 117 15.43 -4.03 8.75
C HIS A 117 14.85 -4.00 10.18
N TYR A 118 13.67 -4.57 10.35
CA TYR A 118 13.07 -4.74 11.67
C TYR A 118 13.72 -5.93 12.41
N PRO A 119 14.34 -5.73 13.58
CA PRO A 119 15.11 -6.77 14.29
C PRO A 119 14.26 -7.82 15.01
N GLY A 120 12.93 -7.72 14.97
CA GLY A 120 12.04 -8.67 15.65
C GLY A 120 11.82 -8.40 17.15
N THR A 121 12.28 -7.27 17.68
CA THR A 121 12.24 -6.93 19.13
C THR A 121 10.86 -7.10 19.76
N CYS A 122 9.79 -6.71 19.08
CA CYS A 122 8.43 -6.82 19.60
C CYS A 122 7.67 -8.06 19.11
N ALA A 123 8.22 -8.81 18.15
CA ALA A 123 7.50 -9.89 17.46
C ALA A 123 7.11 -11.04 18.38
N ARG A 124 7.86 -11.27 19.46
CA ARG A 124 7.67 -12.37 20.40
C ARG A 124 7.30 -11.94 21.81
N LEU A 125 6.91 -10.67 22.01
CA LEU A 125 6.48 -10.21 23.33
C LEU A 125 5.23 -10.97 23.79
N SER A 126 5.25 -11.40 25.04
CA SER A 126 4.11 -11.93 25.77
C SER A 126 3.02 -10.88 25.97
N GLY A 127 1.81 -11.33 26.34
CA GLY A 127 0.71 -10.41 26.63
C GLY A 127 1.02 -9.41 27.74
N ALA A 128 1.75 -9.83 28.78
CA ALA A 128 2.15 -8.97 29.89
C ALA A 128 3.17 -7.90 29.45
N GLU A 129 4.16 -8.29 28.64
CA GLU A 129 5.12 -7.33 28.09
C GLU A 129 4.45 -6.30 27.18
N ARG A 130 3.50 -6.73 26.34
CA ARG A 130 2.71 -5.80 25.49
C ARG A 130 1.88 -4.83 26.33
N ALA A 131 1.24 -5.31 27.39
CA ALA A 131 0.46 -4.46 28.29
C ALA A 131 1.34 -3.38 28.94
N SER A 132 2.49 -3.77 29.50
CA SER A 132 3.46 -2.83 30.10
C SER A 132 3.97 -1.81 29.08
N ARG A 133 4.23 -2.22 27.84
CA ARG A 133 4.68 -1.31 26.77
C ARG A 133 3.60 -0.32 26.34
N ARG A 134 2.32 -0.73 26.28
CA ARG A 134 1.21 0.20 26.01
C ARG A 134 1.08 1.26 27.11
N GLU A 135 1.17 0.86 28.37
CA GLU A 135 1.12 1.80 29.50
C GLU A 135 2.25 2.82 29.46
N ALA A 136 3.46 2.41 29.06
CA ALA A 136 4.60 3.31 28.95
C ALA A 136 4.51 4.34 27.80
N LEU A 137 3.58 4.16 26.85
CA LEU A 137 3.39 5.04 25.70
C LEU A 137 2.09 5.86 25.76
N ALA A 138 1.22 5.58 26.73
CA ALA A 138 -0.01 6.32 27.00
C ALA A 138 0.30 7.62 27.74
#